data_AF-A0A834MF26-F1
#
_entry.id   AF-A0A834MF26-F1
#
_cell.length_a   1.000
_cell.length_b   1.000
_cell.length_c   1.000
_cell.angle_alpha   90.00
_cell.angle_beta   90.00
_cell.angle_gamma   90.00
#
_symmetry.space_group_name_H-M   'P 1'
#
loop_
_entity.id
_entity.type
_entity.pdbx_description
1 polymer ?
#
loop_
_entity_poly.entity_id
_entity_poly.type
_entity_poly.pdbx_seq_one_letter_code
_entity_poly.pdbx_strand_id
1 'polypeptide(L)'
;MLTKKIEIFLIVVLICFIGIIFHIQLTKLESDIEKLNQKIKSEIQPRIEKVPKTGSTSFVGIAYDLCKKNHFHVLHVNITANNHILSLNNQLHFVKNVTKWNLMKPALYHGHFAFIDFMKFGFPRPLFINILRKPLDRFISYYYFVRYGDNFRPYLIRRKAGNKMTFDECVQQGLPECDPNAMWLQVPFFCGHSANCWKPGNKWALTEAKKNLVDNYFLVGVTEELEDFINVL
;
A
#
# COMPACT_ATOMS: atom_id res chain seq x y z
N MET A 1 -30.21 -41.35 -57.87
CA MET A 1 -29.19 -40.25 -57.94
C MET A 1 -29.59 -39.01 -57.14
N LEU A 2 -30.89 -38.71 -57.01
CA LEU A 2 -31.39 -37.51 -56.29
C LEU A 2 -31.26 -37.62 -54.76
N THR A 3 -31.48 -38.81 -54.19
CA THR A 3 -31.42 -39.06 -52.73
C THR A 3 -30.02 -38.89 -52.13
N LYS A 4 -28.96 -39.40 -52.78
CA LYS A 4 -27.57 -39.19 -52.34
C LYS A 4 -27.15 -37.72 -52.35
N LYS A 5 -27.67 -36.90 -53.27
CA LYS A 5 -27.39 -35.46 -53.31
C LYS A 5 -28.04 -34.72 -52.14
N ILE A 6 -29.23 -35.16 -51.72
CA ILE A 6 -29.95 -34.59 -50.57
C ILE A 6 -29.24 -34.95 -49.25
N GLU A 7 -28.77 -36.20 -49.09
CA GLU A 7 -27.99 -36.59 -47.90
C GLU A 7 -26.68 -35.81 -47.78
N ILE A 8 -25.94 -35.64 -48.88
CA ILE A 8 -24.71 -34.83 -48.88
C ILE A 8 -25.01 -33.37 -48.54
N PHE A 9 -26.11 -32.81 -49.08
CA PHE A 9 -26.53 -31.45 -48.77
C PHE A 9 -26.87 -31.27 -47.29
N LEU A 10 -27.59 -32.22 -46.68
CA LEU A 10 -27.92 -32.20 -45.25
C LEU A 10 -26.69 -32.32 -44.35
N ILE A 11 -25.72 -33.15 -44.74
CA ILE A 11 -24.44 -33.29 -44.02
C ILE A 11 -23.65 -31.98 -44.07
N VAL A 12 -23.57 -31.33 -45.24
CA VAL A 12 -22.90 -30.04 -45.38
C VAL A 12 -23.57 -28.96 -44.52
N VAL A 13 -24.91 -28.91 -44.51
CA VAL A 13 -25.67 -27.97 -43.67
C VAL A 13 -25.41 -28.22 -42.19
N LEU A 14 -25.37 -29.48 -41.75
CA LEU A 14 -25.08 -29.85 -40.37
C LEU A 14 -23.66 -29.44 -39.95
N ILE A 15 -22.66 -29.68 -40.80
CA ILE A 15 -21.27 -29.29 -40.55
C ILE A 15 -21.15 -27.76 -40.47
N CYS A 16 -21.81 -27.03 -41.37
CA CYS A 16 -21.86 -25.57 -41.31
C CYS A 16 -22.49 -25.07 -40.01
N PHE A 17 -23.59 -25.69 -39.56
CA PHE A 17 -24.25 -25.32 -38.31
C PHE A 17 -23.38 -25.58 -37.08
N ILE A 18 -22.69 -26.72 -37.03
CA ILE A 18 -21.71 -27.04 -35.98
C ILE A 18 -20.55 -26.04 -36.00
N GLY A 19 -20.05 -25.67 -37.18
CA GLY A 19 -18.99 -24.67 -37.34
C GLY A 19 -19.41 -23.29 -36.80
N ILE A 20 -20.66 -22.87 -37.06
CA ILE A 20 -21.21 -21.62 -36.53
C ILE A 20 -21.33 -21.67 -35.00
N ILE A 21 -21.83 -22.77 -34.43
CA ILE A 21 -21.93 -22.93 -32.97
C ILE A 21 -20.53 -22.86 -32.32
N PHE A 22 -19.56 -23.57 -32.90
CA PHE A 22 -18.19 -23.57 -32.39
C PHE A 22 -17.56 -22.18 -32.45
N HIS A 23 -17.79 -21.43 -33.54
CA HIS A 23 -17.32 -20.05 -33.68
C HIS A 23 -17.98 -19.11 -32.64
N ILE A 24 -19.28 -19.24 -32.39
CA ILE A 24 -19.99 -18.48 -31.35
C ILE A 24 -19.44 -18.83 -29.95
N GLN A 25 -19.14 -20.10 -29.68
CA GLN A 25 -18.53 -20.51 -28.42
C GLN A 25 -17.12 -19.97 -28.25
N LEU A 26 -16.29 -20.00 -29.31
CA LEU A 26 -14.93 -19.44 -29.27
C LEU A 26 -14.94 -17.93 -28.99
N THR A 27 -15.76 -17.17 -29.72
CA THR A 27 -15.86 -15.72 -29.55
C THR A 27 -16.35 -15.32 -28.16
N LYS A 28 -17.26 -16.11 -27.57
CA LYS A 28 -17.68 -15.92 -26.18
C LYS A 28 -16.56 -16.21 -25.18
N LEU A 29 -15.80 -17.28 -25.38
CA LEU A 29 -14.66 -17.63 -24.53
C LEU A 29 -13.55 -16.56 -24.61
N GLU A 30 -13.25 -16.04 -25.79
CA GLU A 30 -12.31 -14.93 -25.98
C GLU A 30 -12.76 -13.67 -25.25
N SER A 31 -14.06 -13.32 -25.35
CA SER A 31 -14.62 -12.17 -24.61
C SER A 31 -14.53 -12.35 -23.08
N ASP A 32 -14.78 -13.56 -22.57
CA ASP A 32 -14.71 -13.84 -21.14
C ASP A 32 -13.26 -13.85 -20.64
N ILE A 33 -12.31 -14.35 -21.43
CA ILE A 33 -10.87 -14.24 -21.16
C ILE A 33 -10.41 -12.78 -21.18
N GLU A 34 -10.91 -11.97 -22.12
CA GLU A 34 -10.56 -10.56 -22.20
C GLU A 34 -11.10 -9.78 -20.99
N LYS A 35 -12.34 -10.06 -20.56
CA LYS A 35 -12.90 -9.51 -19.31
C LYS A 35 -12.12 -9.95 -18.08
N LEU A 36 -11.69 -11.21 -18.02
CA LEU A 36 -10.90 -11.74 -16.91
C LEU A 36 -9.51 -11.09 -16.87
N ASN A 37 -8.85 -10.96 -18.02
CA ASN A 37 -7.57 -10.27 -18.15
C ASN A 37 -7.70 -8.78 -17.81
N GLN A 38 -8.79 -8.13 -18.21
CA GLN A 38 -9.05 -6.73 -17.86
C GLN A 38 -9.34 -6.57 -16.36
N LYS A 39 -10.00 -7.55 -15.73
CA LYS A 39 -10.22 -7.61 -14.29
C LYS A 39 -8.90 -7.81 -13.53
N ILE A 40 -8.07 -8.77 -13.93
CA ILE A 40 -6.72 -9.01 -13.37
C ILE A 40 -5.83 -7.77 -13.56
N LYS A 41 -5.87 -7.14 -14.73
CA LYS A 41 -5.10 -5.92 -15.04
C LYS A 41 -5.61 -4.70 -14.27
N SER A 42 -6.91 -4.66 -13.94
CA SER A 42 -7.51 -3.64 -13.06
C SER A 42 -7.21 -3.89 -11.57
N GLU A 43 -6.91 -5.14 -11.19
CA GLU A 43 -6.45 -5.54 -9.86
C GLU A 43 -4.97 -5.26 -9.63
N ILE A 44 -4.24 -4.80 -10.64
CA ILE A 44 -2.93 -4.18 -10.48
C ILE A 44 -3.12 -2.80 -9.83
N GLN A 45 -3.48 -2.86 -8.56
CA GLN A 45 -3.88 -1.72 -7.76
C GLN A 45 -2.64 -0.95 -7.30
N PRO A 46 -2.82 0.36 -7.09
CA PRO A 46 -1.84 1.15 -6.35
C PRO A 46 -1.52 0.47 -5.03
N ARG A 47 -0.24 0.26 -4.72
CA ARG A 47 0.17 -0.27 -3.41
C ARG A 47 0.57 0.90 -2.53
N ILE A 48 -0.09 1.11 -1.39
CA ILE A 48 0.22 2.23 -0.49
C ILE A 48 0.93 1.71 0.76
N GLU A 49 2.11 2.27 1.05
CA GLU A 49 2.89 1.95 2.25
C GLU A 49 3.33 3.16 3.05
N LYS A 50 3.33 3.02 4.39
CA LYS A 50 4.47 3.26 5.32
C LYS A 50 4.07 3.66 6.74
N VAL A 51 4.95 3.30 7.68
CA VAL A 51 5.15 3.93 9.00
C VAL A 51 6.64 4.30 9.12
N PRO A 52 7.02 5.43 9.75
CA PRO A 52 8.42 5.74 9.99
C PRO A 52 9.16 4.73 10.89
N LYS A 53 10.41 4.41 10.52
CA LYS A 53 11.38 3.59 11.30
C LYS A 53 10.99 2.11 11.46
N THR A 54 10.30 1.54 10.47
CA THR A 54 9.85 0.14 10.42
C THR A 54 10.47 -0.66 9.26
N GLY A 55 11.73 -0.38 8.90
CA GLY A 55 12.37 -1.04 7.73
C GLY A 55 11.90 -0.49 6.37
N SER A 56 11.05 0.53 6.37
CA SER A 56 10.43 1.16 5.20
C SER A 56 11.41 1.66 4.11
N THR A 57 12.64 2.01 4.48
CA THR A 57 13.68 2.42 3.51
C THR A 57 14.22 1.22 2.75
N SER A 58 14.50 0.11 3.46
CA SER A 58 15.02 -1.12 2.86
C SER A 58 13.98 -1.74 1.91
N PHE A 59 12.73 -1.86 2.36
CA PHE A 59 11.65 -2.40 1.52
C PHE A 59 11.42 -1.58 0.25
N VAL A 60 11.35 -0.25 0.37
CA VAL A 60 11.17 0.61 -0.81
C VAL A 60 12.41 0.62 -1.72
N GLY A 61 13.61 0.40 -1.18
CA GLY A 61 14.82 0.17 -1.99
C GLY A 61 14.62 -0.98 -2.97
N ILE A 62 14.14 -2.13 -2.48
CA ILE A 62 13.81 -3.31 -3.31
C ILE A 62 12.77 -2.94 -4.36
N ALA A 63 11.72 -2.20 -3.98
CA ALA A 63 10.70 -1.77 -4.94
C ALA A 63 11.30 -0.89 -6.06
N TYR A 64 12.21 0.04 -5.75
CA TYR A 64 12.89 0.86 -6.76
C TYR A 64 13.80 0.04 -7.69
N ASP A 65 14.46 -0.99 -7.16
CA ASP A 65 15.33 -1.86 -7.96
C ASP A 65 14.52 -2.74 -8.93
N LEU A 66 13.36 -3.24 -8.48
CA LEU A 66 12.51 -4.13 -9.26
C LEU A 66 11.56 -3.40 -10.23
N CYS A 67 11.26 -2.12 -10.02
CA CYS A 67 10.22 -1.41 -10.76
C CYS A 67 10.46 -1.38 -12.27
N LYS A 68 11.72 -1.19 -12.69
CA LYS A 68 12.11 -1.17 -14.11
C LYS A 68 11.95 -2.54 -14.75
N LYS A 69 12.36 -3.60 -14.05
CA LYS A 69 12.32 -4.98 -14.53
C LYS A 69 10.88 -5.51 -14.61
N ASN A 70 10.05 -5.15 -13.64
CA ASN A 70 8.69 -5.64 -13.50
C ASN A 70 7.64 -4.66 -14.06
N HIS A 71 8.07 -3.62 -14.78
CA HIS A 71 7.22 -2.64 -15.47
C HIS A 71 6.15 -1.96 -14.58
N PHE A 72 6.57 -1.50 -13.40
CA PHE A 72 5.74 -0.67 -12.53
C PHE A 72 6.44 0.63 -12.11
N HIS A 73 5.68 1.56 -11.52
CA HIS A 73 6.17 2.85 -11.05
C HIS A 73 6.28 2.89 -9.53
N VAL A 74 7.26 3.60 -8.99
CA VAL A 74 7.38 3.84 -7.53
C VAL A 74 7.36 5.34 -7.28
N LEU A 75 6.35 5.82 -6.55
CA LEU A 75 6.11 7.24 -6.32
C LEU A 75 6.18 7.57 -4.83
N HIS A 76 7.06 8.51 -4.48
CA HIS A 76 7.12 9.03 -3.11
C HIS A 76 6.14 10.20 -2.94
N VAL A 77 5.25 10.09 -1.97
CA VAL A 77 4.29 11.12 -1.59
C VAL A 77 4.93 12.00 -0.51
N ASN A 78 5.39 13.18 -0.93
CA ASN A 78 5.95 14.17 -0.02
C ASN A 78 4.85 15.02 0.60
N ILE A 79 4.91 15.25 1.92
CA ILE A 79 3.92 16.04 2.66
C ILE A 79 4.62 17.18 3.37
N THR A 80 4.05 18.38 3.24
CA THR A 80 4.56 19.59 3.88
C THR A 80 4.76 19.37 5.37
N ALA A 81 5.94 19.75 5.86
CA ALA A 81 6.37 19.62 7.26
C ALA A 81 6.32 18.17 7.82
N ASN A 82 6.29 17.15 6.96
CA ASN A 82 6.09 15.74 7.37
C ASN A 82 4.84 15.55 8.25
N ASN A 83 3.80 16.35 8.02
CA ASN A 83 2.53 16.16 8.72
C ASN A 83 1.93 14.81 8.32
N HIS A 84 1.41 14.08 9.30
CA HIS A 84 0.80 12.77 9.07
C HIS A 84 -0.67 12.85 8.70
N ILE A 85 -1.29 14.02 8.90
CA ILE A 85 -2.70 14.29 8.60
C ILE A 85 -2.76 15.19 7.38
N LEU A 86 -3.45 14.72 6.33
CA LEU A 86 -3.78 15.52 5.17
C LEU A 86 -5.09 16.31 5.40
N SER A 87 -5.16 17.52 4.89
CA SER A 87 -6.42 18.27 4.82
C SER A 87 -7.43 17.52 3.95
N LEU A 88 -8.74 17.78 4.15
CA LEU A 88 -9.79 17.12 3.37
C LEU A 88 -9.60 17.32 1.86
N ASN A 89 -9.21 18.53 1.44
CA ASN A 89 -8.93 18.82 0.04
C ASN A 89 -7.74 17.99 -0.48
N ASN A 90 -6.66 17.89 0.30
CA ASN A 90 -5.49 17.09 -0.07
C ASN A 90 -5.80 15.60 -0.10
N GLN A 91 -6.64 15.09 0.80
CA GLN A 91 -7.13 13.71 0.75
C GLN A 91 -7.89 13.44 -0.55
N LEU A 92 -8.82 14.33 -0.93
CA LEU A 92 -9.58 14.20 -2.18
C LEU A 92 -8.68 14.24 -3.41
N HIS A 93 -7.72 15.18 -3.47
CA HIS A 93 -6.74 15.26 -4.54
C HIS A 93 -5.88 14.01 -4.61
N PHE A 94 -5.39 13.51 -3.47
CA PHE A 94 -4.59 12.30 -3.41
C PHE A 94 -5.35 11.08 -3.93
N VAL A 95 -6.57 10.85 -3.42
CA VAL A 95 -7.44 9.76 -3.84
C VAL A 95 -7.74 9.84 -5.34
N LYS A 96 -8.06 11.03 -5.86
CA LYS A 96 -8.30 11.25 -7.29
C LYS A 96 -7.06 10.97 -8.13
N ASN A 97 -5.88 11.39 -7.68
CA ASN A 97 -4.64 11.17 -8.41
C ASN A 97 -4.28 9.68 -8.45
N VAL A 98 -4.30 8.99 -7.31
CA VAL A 98 -4.01 7.55 -7.23
C VAL A 98 -4.98 6.74 -8.10
N THR A 99 -6.24 7.12 -8.16
CA THR A 99 -7.27 6.37 -8.90
C THR A 99 -7.34 6.71 -10.38
N LYS A 100 -7.14 7.97 -10.79
CA LYS A 100 -7.34 8.40 -12.19
C LYS A 100 -6.05 8.55 -13.00
N TRP A 101 -4.87 8.51 -12.37
CA TRP A 101 -3.61 8.65 -13.09
C TRP A 101 -3.19 7.35 -13.77
N ASN A 102 -3.88 7.00 -14.86
CA ASN A 102 -3.71 5.72 -15.55
C ASN A 102 -2.31 5.52 -16.13
N LEU A 103 -1.62 6.60 -16.53
CA LEU A 103 -0.25 6.54 -17.04
C LEU A 103 0.77 6.01 -16.02
N MET A 104 0.46 6.08 -14.72
CA MET A 104 1.35 5.60 -13.66
C MET A 104 1.00 4.19 -13.18
N LYS A 105 -0.04 3.53 -13.73
CA LYS A 105 -0.43 2.19 -13.29
C LYS A 105 0.32 1.14 -14.12
N PRO A 106 0.95 0.11 -13.51
CA PRO A 106 1.00 -0.22 -12.08
C PRO A 106 1.84 0.76 -11.25
N ALA A 107 1.43 1.11 -10.02
CA ALA A 107 2.23 1.97 -9.14
C ALA A 107 2.27 1.50 -7.68
N LEU A 108 3.43 1.69 -7.04
CA LEU A 108 3.59 1.69 -5.58
C LEU A 108 3.76 3.13 -5.11
N TYR A 109 2.81 3.62 -4.33
CA TYR A 109 2.86 4.91 -3.67
C TYR A 109 3.35 4.73 -2.23
N HIS A 110 4.34 5.49 -1.79
CA HIS A 110 4.82 5.41 -0.41
C HIS A 110 4.98 6.79 0.21
N GLY A 111 4.66 6.94 1.50
CA GLY A 111 4.76 8.23 2.19
C GLY A 111 4.33 8.17 3.65
N HIS A 112 4.66 9.21 4.42
CA HIS A 112 4.42 9.25 5.87
C HIS A 112 3.09 9.93 6.22
N PHE A 113 1.96 9.32 5.85
CA PHE A 113 0.61 9.78 6.21
C PHE A 113 -0.25 8.66 6.79
N ALA A 114 -1.28 9.05 7.51
CA ALA A 114 -2.25 8.14 8.09
C ALA A 114 -3.11 7.46 7.02
N PHE A 115 -3.78 6.38 7.40
CA PHE A 115 -4.76 5.68 6.58
C PHE A 115 -5.82 6.65 6.02
N ILE A 116 -6.06 6.54 4.71
CA ILE A 116 -7.10 7.27 3.97
C ILE A 116 -8.08 6.24 3.45
N ASP A 117 -9.34 6.41 3.82
CA ASP A 117 -10.42 5.56 3.33
C ASP A 117 -10.92 6.09 1.98
N PHE A 118 -10.54 5.43 0.89
CA PHE A 118 -10.91 5.79 -0.48
C PHE A 118 -12.44 5.68 -0.71
N MET A 119 -13.11 4.77 0.01
CA MET A 119 -14.55 4.56 -0.14
C MET A 119 -15.35 5.76 0.34
N LYS A 120 -14.86 6.47 1.38
CA LYS A 120 -15.48 7.72 1.85
C LYS A 120 -15.53 8.82 0.79
N PHE A 121 -14.65 8.75 -0.21
CA PHE A 121 -14.62 9.70 -1.32
C PHE A 121 -15.30 9.18 -2.59
N GLY A 122 -15.90 7.98 -2.55
CA GLY A 122 -16.55 7.36 -3.72
C GLY A 122 -15.56 6.79 -4.74
N PHE A 123 -14.35 6.43 -4.31
CA PHE A 123 -13.32 5.86 -5.18
C PHE A 123 -12.99 4.40 -4.79
N PRO A 124 -12.55 3.57 -5.75
CA PRO A 124 -12.14 2.20 -5.44
C PRO A 124 -10.92 2.18 -4.53
N ARG A 125 -10.88 1.19 -3.63
CA ARG A 125 -9.77 0.99 -2.70
C ARG A 125 -8.52 0.48 -3.44
N PRO A 126 -7.34 1.05 -3.16
CA PRO A 126 -6.05 0.47 -3.53
C PRO A 126 -5.66 -0.67 -2.58
N LEU A 127 -4.58 -1.39 -2.89
CA LEU A 127 -4.01 -2.38 -1.98
C LEU A 127 -3.16 -1.66 -0.94
N PHE A 128 -3.59 -1.67 0.31
CA PHE A 128 -2.80 -1.16 1.41
C PHE A 128 -1.91 -2.27 1.97
N ILE A 129 -0.62 -2.00 2.12
CA ILE A 129 0.27 -2.85 2.89
C ILE A 129 1.11 -1.98 3.83
N ASN A 130 1.63 -2.58 4.90
CA ASN A 130 2.46 -1.82 5.82
C ASN A 130 3.39 -2.73 6.61
N ILE A 131 4.36 -2.14 7.28
CA ILE A 131 5.27 -2.85 8.18
C ILE A 131 5.24 -2.15 9.53
N LEU A 132 4.92 -2.93 10.57
CA LEU A 132 4.95 -2.50 11.96
C LEU A 132 6.30 -2.82 12.61
N ARG A 133 6.53 -2.23 13.77
CA ARG A 133 7.67 -2.56 14.64
C ARG A 133 7.22 -2.49 16.09
N LYS A 134 7.91 -3.21 16.98
CA LYS A 134 7.69 -3.04 18.43
C LYS A 134 7.76 -1.55 18.82
N PRO A 135 6.75 -0.99 19.52
CA PRO A 135 6.65 0.45 19.75
C PRO A 135 7.87 1.07 20.41
N LEU A 136 8.44 0.40 21.41
CA LEU A 136 9.63 0.85 22.14
C LEU A 136 10.86 0.87 21.23
N ASP A 137 11.13 -0.22 20.51
CA ASP A 137 12.31 -0.33 19.65
C ASP A 137 12.27 0.70 18.51
N ARG A 138 11.08 0.93 17.94
CA ARG A 138 10.85 2.02 16.98
C ARG A 138 11.14 3.39 17.61
N PHE A 139 10.68 3.61 18.84
CA PHE A 139 10.87 4.88 19.55
C PHE A 139 12.34 5.15 19.85
N ILE A 140 13.07 4.16 20.37
CA ILE A 140 14.52 4.21 20.61
C ILE A 140 15.27 4.44 19.29
N SER A 141 14.89 3.72 18.23
CA SER A 141 15.48 3.90 16.89
C SER A 141 15.30 5.33 16.37
N TYR A 142 14.14 5.95 16.61
CA TYR A 142 13.89 7.35 16.27
C TYR A 142 14.71 8.31 17.15
N TYR A 143 14.80 8.05 18.45
CA TYR A 143 15.55 8.87 19.42
C TYR A 143 17.03 9.03 19.04
N TYR A 144 17.68 7.92 18.66
CA TYR A 144 19.07 7.96 18.22
C TYR A 144 19.22 8.43 16.78
N PHE A 145 18.25 8.16 15.91
CA PHE A 145 18.25 8.68 14.54
C PHE A 145 18.31 10.20 14.47
N VAL A 146 17.55 10.92 15.32
CA VAL A 146 17.58 12.40 15.31
C VAL A 146 18.86 13.00 15.88
N ARG A 147 19.74 12.18 16.49
CA ARG A 147 21.05 12.56 17.05
C ARG A 147 22.21 12.19 16.13
N TYR A 148 22.24 10.95 15.65
CA TYR A 148 23.36 10.39 14.92
C TYR A 148 23.09 10.24 13.41
N GLY A 149 21.84 10.40 12.97
CA GLY A 149 21.48 10.25 11.57
C GLY A 149 21.33 8.80 11.13
N ASP A 150 21.56 8.57 9.84
CA ASP A 150 21.52 7.27 9.19
C ASP A 150 22.73 7.15 8.24
N ASN A 151 23.05 5.92 7.84
CA ASN A 151 24.10 5.63 6.87
C ASN A 151 23.64 5.76 5.41
N PHE A 152 22.35 5.99 5.16
CA PHE A 152 21.78 6.13 3.83
C PHE A 152 22.03 7.53 3.25
N ARG A 153 22.00 8.55 4.10
CA ARG A 153 22.27 9.96 3.80
C ARG A 153 23.13 10.56 4.92
N PRO A 154 24.42 10.21 4.99
CA PRO A 154 25.31 10.56 6.11
C PRO A 154 25.57 12.07 6.21
N TYR A 155 25.47 12.79 5.09
CA TYR A 155 25.75 14.23 5.02
C TYR A 155 24.65 15.10 5.67
N LEU A 156 23.48 14.52 5.99
CA LEU A 156 22.37 15.28 6.58
C LEU A 156 22.51 15.40 8.09
N ILE A 157 22.90 16.58 8.55
CA ILE A 157 22.93 16.94 9.97
C ILE A 157 21.49 16.96 10.50
N ARG A 158 21.25 16.19 11.56
CA ARG A 158 19.93 16.04 12.17
C ARG A 158 19.68 17.12 13.22
N ARG A 159 18.41 17.39 13.50
CA ARG A 159 17.97 18.47 14.40
C ARG A 159 18.61 18.41 15.80
N LYS A 160 18.92 17.21 16.30
CA LYS A 160 19.54 17.02 17.61
C LYS A 160 20.99 16.51 17.52
N ALA A 161 21.67 16.75 16.40
CA ALA A 161 23.07 16.38 16.26
C ALA A 161 23.92 17.04 17.35
N GLY A 162 24.87 16.28 17.92
CA GLY A 162 25.73 16.72 19.02
C GLY A 162 25.19 16.43 20.42
N ASN A 163 23.90 16.09 20.58
CA ASN A 163 23.37 15.62 21.86
C ASN A 163 23.75 14.14 22.08
N LYS A 164 24.59 13.88 23.08
CA LYS A 164 25.12 12.54 23.43
C LYS A 164 24.33 11.83 24.54
N MET A 165 23.29 12.45 25.08
CA MET A 165 22.46 11.87 26.13
C MET A 165 21.82 10.57 25.66
N THR A 166 21.98 9.51 26.46
CA THR A 166 21.40 8.20 26.18
C THR A 166 19.88 8.23 26.38
N PHE A 167 19.19 7.24 25.81
CA PHE A 167 17.75 7.12 26.00
C PHE A 167 17.42 6.87 27.48
N ASP A 168 18.21 6.06 28.17
CA ASP A 168 18.01 5.73 29.58
C ASP A 168 18.18 6.97 30.49
N GLU A 169 19.21 7.79 30.26
CA GLU A 169 19.39 9.07 30.97
C GLU A 169 18.22 10.01 30.75
N CYS A 170 17.71 10.07 29.50
CA CYS A 170 16.54 10.88 29.18
C CYS A 170 15.34 10.46 30.03
N VAL A 171 15.06 9.15 30.09
CA VAL A 171 13.92 8.59 30.81
C VAL A 171 14.06 8.83 32.31
N GLN A 172 15.27 8.63 32.87
CA GLN A 172 15.56 8.90 34.27
C GLN A 172 15.32 10.37 34.64
N GLN A 173 15.66 11.30 33.74
CA GLN A 173 15.45 12.73 33.92
C GLN A 173 14.02 13.20 33.58
N GLY A 174 13.15 12.31 33.08
CA GLY A 174 11.76 12.64 32.74
C GLY A 174 11.64 13.69 31.62
N LEU A 175 12.57 13.70 30.66
CA LEU A 175 12.59 14.74 29.64
C LEU A 175 11.49 14.53 28.58
N PRO A 176 10.95 15.61 27.98
CA PRO A 176 9.81 15.52 27.05
C PRO A 176 10.06 14.67 25.79
N GLU A 177 11.32 14.44 25.43
CA GLU A 177 11.66 13.74 24.19
C GLU A 177 11.62 12.21 24.29
N CYS A 178 11.64 11.68 25.50
CA CYS A 178 11.47 10.26 25.83
C CYS A 178 10.13 10.01 26.52
N ASP A 179 9.19 10.97 26.45
CA ASP A 179 7.83 10.81 26.96
C ASP A 179 7.17 9.59 26.30
N PRO A 180 6.65 8.62 27.08
CA PRO A 180 5.91 7.47 26.58
C PRO A 180 4.76 7.82 25.61
N ASN A 181 4.15 9.00 25.73
CA ASN A 181 3.12 9.48 24.80
C ASN A 181 3.64 9.59 23.36
N ALA A 182 4.93 9.84 23.16
CA ALA A 182 5.55 9.86 21.82
C ALA A 182 5.64 8.47 21.17
N MET A 183 5.37 7.38 21.92
CA MET A 183 5.19 6.05 21.34
C MET A 183 3.87 5.92 20.55
N TRP A 184 2.90 6.82 20.79
CA TRP A 184 1.59 6.84 20.13
C TRP A 184 1.68 7.33 18.67
N LEU A 185 2.23 6.48 17.80
CA LEU A 185 2.40 6.79 16.38
C LEU A 185 1.73 5.75 15.48
N GLN A 186 2.00 4.46 15.73
CA GLN A 186 1.49 3.39 14.87
C GLN A 186 -0.03 3.29 14.91
N VAL A 187 -0.66 3.45 16.08
CA VAL A 187 -2.12 3.43 16.20
C VAL A 187 -2.78 4.53 15.33
N PRO A 188 -2.41 5.82 15.45
CA PRO A 188 -2.97 6.86 14.58
C PRO A 188 -2.79 6.59 13.09
N PHE A 189 -1.66 6.02 12.67
CA PHE A 189 -1.39 5.71 11.27
C PHE A 189 -2.41 4.73 10.68
N PHE A 190 -2.86 3.73 11.45
CA PHE A 190 -3.89 2.79 11.01
C PHE A 190 -5.31 3.29 11.29
N CYS A 191 -5.51 4.08 12.34
CA CYS A 191 -6.80 4.69 12.67
C CYS A 191 -7.22 5.73 11.62
N GLY A 192 -6.27 6.53 11.11
CA GLY A 192 -6.48 7.47 10.01
C GLY A 192 -6.55 8.94 10.46
N HIS A 193 -7.41 9.70 9.79
CA HIS A 193 -7.43 11.17 9.84
C HIS A 193 -8.35 11.78 10.91
N SER A 194 -9.03 10.97 11.72
CA SER A 194 -9.89 11.48 12.80
C SER A 194 -9.05 12.09 13.94
N ALA A 195 -9.50 13.23 14.49
CA ALA A 195 -8.82 13.87 15.62
C ALA A 195 -8.68 12.93 16.84
N ASN A 196 -9.62 11.99 17.04
CA ASN A 196 -9.54 11.01 18.12
C ASN A 196 -8.40 10.00 17.93
N CYS A 197 -7.95 9.74 16.69
CA CYS A 197 -6.81 8.87 16.41
C CYS A 197 -5.51 9.40 17.02
N TRP A 198 -5.38 10.73 17.11
CA TRP A 198 -4.17 11.43 17.51
C TRP A 198 -4.14 11.81 19.00
N LYS A 199 -5.09 11.31 19.78
CA LYS A 199 -5.10 11.44 21.25
C LYS A 199 -4.41 10.21 21.87
N PRO A 200 -3.23 10.35 22.50
CA PRO A 200 -2.53 9.23 23.12
C PRO A 200 -3.42 8.46 24.11
N GLY A 201 -3.37 7.13 24.05
CA GLY A 201 -4.14 6.26 24.95
C GLY A 201 -5.64 6.16 24.65
N ASN A 202 -6.13 6.75 23.56
CA ASN A 202 -7.54 6.67 23.20
C ASN A 202 -7.93 5.22 22.80
N LYS A 203 -8.83 4.61 23.58
CA LYS A 203 -9.30 3.23 23.36
C LYS A 203 -10.06 3.07 22.05
N TRP A 204 -10.89 4.05 21.67
CA TRP A 204 -11.62 4.02 20.39
C TRP A 204 -10.65 4.03 19.22
N ALA A 205 -9.58 4.85 19.29
CA ALA A 205 -8.57 4.91 18.24
C ALA A 205 -7.85 3.57 18.05
N LEU A 206 -7.55 2.86 19.14
CA LEU A 206 -6.97 1.52 19.07
C LEU A 206 -7.93 0.51 18.42
N THR A 207 -9.21 0.54 18.80
CA THR A 207 -10.23 -0.32 18.20
C THR A 207 -10.39 -0.05 16.70
N GLU A 208 -10.46 1.21 16.31
CA GLU A 208 -10.58 1.62 14.91
C GLU A 208 -9.33 1.26 14.09
N ALA A 209 -8.13 1.44 14.66
CA ALA A 209 -6.89 1.02 14.03
C ALA A 209 -6.86 -0.49 13.75
N LYS A 210 -7.27 -1.31 14.73
CA LYS A 210 -7.36 -2.77 14.57
C LYS A 210 -8.39 -3.16 13.51
N LYS A 211 -9.55 -2.50 13.51
CA LYS A 211 -10.59 -2.70 12.49
C LYS A 211 -10.05 -2.38 11.10
N ASN A 212 -9.41 -1.23 10.92
CA ASN A 212 -8.84 -0.86 9.63
C ASN A 212 -7.76 -1.83 9.18
N LEU A 213 -6.90 -2.28 10.10
CA LEU A 213 -5.88 -3.28 9.82
C LEU A 213 -6.48 -4.57 9.25
N VAL A 214 -7.59 -5.07 9.80
CA VAL A 214 -8.24 -6.30 9.34
C VAL A 214 -9.06 -6.08 8.06
N ASP A 215 -9.81 -4.97 7.98
CA ASP A 215 -10.82 -4.77 6.93
C ASP A 215 -10.26 -4.12 5.65
N ASN A 216 -9.13 -3.40 5.75
CA ASN A 216 -8.64 -2.53 4.68
C ASN A 216 -7.19 -2.78 4.25
N TYR A 217 -6.36 -3.42 5.07
CA TYR A 217 -4.99 -3.76 4.67
C TYR A 217 -4.94 -5.17 4.10
N PHE A 218 -4.28 -5.32 2.95
CA PHE A 218 -4.04 -6.61 2.32
C PHE A 218 -3.06 -7.45 3.13
N LEU A 219 -1.97 -6.84 3.58
CA LEU A 219 -0.96 -7.50 4.40
C LEU A 219 -0.24 -6.48 5.28
N VAL A 220 0.01 -6.85 6.53
CA VAL A 220 0.82 -6.05 7.45
C VAL A 220 1.90 -6.93 8.06
N GLY A 221 3.15 -6.63 7.74
CA GLY A 221 4.32 -7.33 8.28
C GLY A 221 4.84 -6.70 9.57
N VAL A 222 5.86 -7.32 10.14
CA VAL A 222 6.66 -6.77 11.23
C VAL A 222 8.11 -6.62 10.78
N THR A 223 8.81 -5.62 11.31
CA THR A 223 10.17 -5.27 10.87
C THR A 223 11.15 -6.41 11.12
N GLU A 224 10.93 -7.17 12.18
CA GLU A 224 11.73 -8.31 12.62
C GLU A 224 11.62 -9.52 11.69
N GLU A 225 10.54 -9.61 10.89
CA GLU A 225 10.25 -10.70 9.93
C GLU A 225 10.10 -10.12 8.51
N LEU A 226 10.92 -9.12 8.16
CA LEU A 226 10.80 -8.41 6.88
C LEU A 226 11.02 -9.33 5.67
N GLU A 227 11.90 -10.32 5.79
CA GLU A 227 12.18 -11.29 4.72
C GLU A 227 10.94 -12.15 4.42
N ASP A 228 10.30 -12.69 5.45
CA ASP A 228 9.06 -13.46 5.31
C ASP A 228 7.93 -12.61 4.72
N PHE A 229 7.80 -11.36 5.17
CA PHE A 229 6.86 -10.40 4.57
C PHE A 229 7.11 -10.18 3.08
N ILE A 230 8.37 -10.06 2.65
CA ILE A 230 8.72 -9.92 1.23
C ILE A 230 8.42 -11.21 0.45
N ASN A 231 8.71 -12.39 1.02
CA ASN A 231 8.48 -13.67 0.35
C ASN A 231 7.00 -13.96 0.09
N VAL A 232 6.09 -13.41 0.90
CA VAL A 232 4.63 -13.53 0.71
C VAL A 232 4.09 -12.58 -0.36
N LEU A 233 4.81 -11.49 -0.69
CA LEU A 233 4.32 -10.36 -1.52
C LEU A 233 4.62 -10.47 -3.02
#